data_AF-A0A535NIW6-F1
#
_entry.id   AF-A0A535NIW6-F1
#
_cell.length_a   1.000
_cell.length_b   1.000
_cell.length_c   1.000
_cell.angle_alpha   90.00
_cell.angle_beta   90.00
_cell.angle_gamma   90.00
#
_symmetry.space_group_name_H-M   'P 1'
#
loop_
_entity.id
_entity.type
_entity.pdbx_description
1 polymer ?
#
loop_
_entity_poly.entity_id
_entity_poly.type
_entity_poly.pdbx_seq_one_letter_code
_entity_poly.pdbx_strand_id
1 'polypeptide(L)'
;MSATATETTLVEAGLRAEIRLLGQLLGETLREHEGLPLYELEESIRLRTKALRQQFDPAKEAALVDELDGIPLRDAARLVRAFATYFQLVNLAELERQARAVLEAADEAGDLDRSLARCAEHGVPAARVGAALEQLEVRPVLTAHPTEAVRRSILDHQDRIGQELARLRAPLSARERDRVRQRIATQVEVLWHTDEVRSVRPRVLDEVGNALFYLERTFFDTIPDIHEQLAEALARSYPGVRPPAGPLIRL
;
A
#
# COMPACT_ATOMS: atom_id res chain seq x y z
N MET A 1 -31.25 1.07 26.00
CA MET A 1 -30.11 2.01 26.16
C MET A 1 -28.86 1.20 26.40
N SER A 2 -28.08 0.95 25.35
CA SER A 2 -26.64 0.66 25.46
C SER A 2 -26.06 0.80 24.05
N ALA A 3 -25.94 2.06 23.63
CA ALA A 3 -25.35 2.48 22.37
C ALA A 3 -24.18 3.38 22.74
N THR A 4 -23.12 2.80 23.29
CA THR A 4 -21.91 3.53 23.71
C THR A 4 -20.75 2.54 23.86
N ALA A 5 -20.36 1.91 22.76
CA ALA A 5 -19.01 1.38 22.58
C ALA A 5 -18.81 1.10 21.08
N THR A 6 -17.74 1.66 20.51
CA THR A 6 -17.23 1.41 19.14
C THR A 6 -17.70 2.38 18.05
N GLU A 7 -17.63 3.68 18.30
CA GLU A 7 -17.39 4.67 17.22
C GLU A 7 -16.02 5.31 17.43
N THR A 8 -14.98 4.49 17.47
CA THR A 8 -13.60 5.00 17.38
C THR A 8 -13.40 5.44 15.93
N THR A 9 -13.11 6.72 15.72
CA THR A 9 -12.75 7.22 14.39
C THR A 9 -11.57 6.40 13.85
N LEU A 10 -11.52 6.11 12.56
CA LEU A 10 -10.45 5.29 11.97
C LEU A 10 -9.04 5.88 12.23
N VAL A 11 -8.95 7.19 12.44
CA VAL A 11 -7.76 7.90 12.93
C VAL A 11 -7.27 7.35 14.27
N GLU A 12 -8.16 7.22 15.26
CA GLU A 12 -7.83 6.78 16.61
C GLU A 12 -7.58 5.26 16.68
N ALA A 13 -8.16 4.49 15.76
CA ALA A 13 -8.07 3.03 15.76
C ALA A 13 -6.87 2.47 14.95
N GLY A 14 -6.27 3.30 14.09
CA GLY A 14 -5.03 3.01 13.36
C GLY A 14 -5.12 1.88 12.33
N LEU A 15 -3.96 1.44 11.83
CA LEU A 15 -3.82 0.41 10.78
C LEU A 15 -4.65 -0.87 11.05
N ARG A 16 -4.73 -1.30 12.32
CA ARG A 16 -5.48 -2.51 12.69
C ARG A 16 -6.98 -2.38 12.40
N ALA A 17 -7.54 -1.18 12.50
CA ALA A 17 -8.95 -0.95 12.19
C ALA A 17 -9.22 -0.89 10.70
N GLU A 18 -8.31 -0.30 9.91
CA GLU A 18 -8.39 -0.33 8.45
C GLU A 18 -8.32 -1.77 7.93
N ILE A 19 -7.37 -2.57 8.41
CA ILE A 19 -7.27 -4.01 8.07
C ILE A 19 -8.56 -4.76 8.47
N ARG A 20 -9.13 -4.45 9.64
CA ARG A 20 -10.37 -5.08 10.09
C ARG A 20 -11.56 -4.71 9.20
N LEU A 21 -11.68 -3.44 8.82
CA LEU A 21 -12.71 -2.97 7.90
C LEU A 21 -12.60 -3.69 6.55
N LEU A 22 -11.41 -3.71 5.95
CA LEU A 22 -11.18 -4.37 4.67
C LEU A 22 -11.46 -5.87 4.72
N GLY A 23 -11.03 -6.54 5.79
CA GLY A 23 -11.34 -7.96 6.01
C GLY A 23 -12.84 -8.21 6.22
N GLN A 24 -13.54 -7.33 6.92
CA GLN A 24 -14.99 -7.42 7.07
C GLN A 24 -15.71 -7.28 5.71
N LEU A 25 -15.32 -6.29 4.90
CA LEU A 25 -15.90 -6.05 3.58
C LEU A 25 -15.64 -7.23 2.64
N LEU A 26 -14.43 -7.80 2.65
CA LEU A 26 -14.14 -9.02 1.89
C LEU A 26 -15.00 -10.20 2.36
N GLY A 27 -15.16 -10.38 3.68
CA GLY A 27 -16.04 -11.42 4.24
C GLY A 27 -17.51 -11.24 3.83
N GLU A 28 -18.01 -9.99 3.80
CA GLU A 28 -19.33 -9.65 3.28
C GLU A 28 -19.45 -10.06 1.80
N THR A 29 -18.47 -9.70 0.96
CA THR A 29 -18.40 -10.12 -0.45
C THR A 29 -18.39 -11.66 -0.61
N LEU A 30 -17.59 -12.39 0.18
CA LEU A 30 -17.53 -13.86 0.08
C LEU A 30 -18.90 -14.49 0.41
N ARG A 31 -19.58 -14.01 1.46
CA ARG A 31 -20.91 -14.49 1.83
C ARG A 31 -21.95 -14.24 0.74
N GLU A 32 -21.92 -13.05 0.13
CA GLU A 32 -22.90 -12.65 -0.88
C GLU A 32 -22.70 -13.37 -2.21
N HIS A 33 -21.46 -13.56 -2.66
CA HIS A 33 -21.17 -14.08 -4.01
C HIS A 33 -20.85 -15.58 -4.05
N GLU A 34 -20.26 -16.13 -3.00
CA GLU A 34 -19.84 -17.53 -2.95
C GLU A 34 -20.66 -18.37 -1.97
N GLY A 35 -21.39 -17.70 -1.07
CA GLY A 35 -22.27 -18.31 -0.09
C GLY A 35 -21.59 -18.56 1.27
N LEU A 36 -22.43 -18.89 2.25
CA LEU A 36 -22.01 -19.11 3.63
C LEU A 36 -20.96 -20.23 3.79
N PRO A 37 -21.03 -21.39 3.10
CA PRO A 37 -20.07 -22.47 3.32
C PRO A 37 -18.62 -22.08 2.99
N LEU A 38 -18.38 -21.33 1.91
CA LEU A 38 -17.02 -20.91 1.56
C LEU A 38 -16.48 -19.89 2.57
N TYR A 39 -17.32 -18.93 2.99
CA TYR A 39 -16.95 -17.97 4.03
C TYR A 39 -16.56 -18.67 5.34
N GLU A 40 -17.35 -19.65 5.78
CA GLU A 40 -17.08 -20.40 7.01
C GLU A 40 -15.79 -21.22 6.92
N LEU A 41 -15.53 -21.82 5.75
CA LEU A 41 -14.28 -22.54 5.48
C LEU A 41 -13.07 -21.60 5.56
N GLU A 42 -13.12 -20.45 4.88
CA GLU A 42 -12.05 -19.45 4.92
C GLU A 42 -11.80 -18.95 6.35
N GLU A 43 -12.85 -18.56 7.07
CA GLU A 43 -12.76 -18.04 8.42
C GLU A 43 -12.21 -19.10 9.40
N SER A 44 -12.64 -20.35 9.25
CA SER A 44 -12.14 -21.49 10.04
C SER A 44 -10.64 -21.70 9.84
N ILE A 45 -10.18 -21.70 8.59
CA ILE A 45 -8.76 -21.83 8.25
C ILE A 45 -7.99 -20.64 8.83
N ARG A 46 -8.43 -19.41 8.57
CA ARG A 46 -7.81 -18.17 9.07
C ARG A 46 -7.61 -18.17 10.59
N LEU A 47 -8.64 -18.55 11.34
CA LEU A 47 -8.59 -18.61 12.81
C LEU A 47 -7.59 -19.66 13.31
N ARG A 48 -7.56 -20.83 12.68
CA ARG A 48 -6.63 -21.92 13.07
C ARG A 48 -5.19 -21.59 12.73
N THR A 49 -4.91 -21.03 11.55
CA THR A 49 -3.55 -20.59 11.19
C THR A 49 -3.07 -19.47 12.11
N LYS A 50 -3.97 -18.56 12.51
CA LYS A 50 -3.66 -17.52 13.51
C LYS A 50 -3.32 -18.12 14.87
N ALA A 51 -4.10 -19.10 15.34
CA ALA A 51 -3.84 -19.79 16.60
C ALA A 51 -2.48 -20.52 16.57
N LEU A 52 -2.17 -21.24 15.48
CA LEU A 52 -0.88 -21.90 15.28
C LEU A 52 0.31 -20.93 15.31
N ARG A 53 0.15 -19.73 14.74
CA ARG A 53 1.18 -18.69 14.79
C ARG A 53 1.41 -18.14 16.20
N GLN A 54 0.37 -18.09 17.03
CA GLN A 54 0.46 -17.61 18.42
C GLN A 54 1.02 -18.69 19.35
N GLN A 55 0.61 -19.93 19.14
CA GLN A 55 1.05 -21.09 19.91
C GLN A 55 1.10 -22.30 18.98
N PHE A 56 2.31 -22.67 18.60
CA PHE A 56 2.54 -23.77 17.68
C PHE A 56 2.21 -25.12 18.34
N ASP A 57 1.49 -25.96 17.59
CA ASP A 57 1.09 -27.29 17.99
C ASP A 57 1.13 -28.21 16.74
N PRO A 58 2.09 -29.15 16.67
CA PRO A 58 2.25 -30.04 15.52
C PRO A 58 1.00 -30.86 15.18
N ALA A 59 0.21 -31.26 16.19
CA ALA A 59 -0.98 -32.07 15.97
C ALA A 59 -2.10 -31.26 15.30
N LYS A 60 -2.22 -29.98 15.68
CA LYS A 60 -3.18 -29.05 15.05
C LYS A 60 -2.75 -28.64 13.65
N GLU A 61 -1.45 -28.50 13.41
CA GLU A 61 -0.93 -28.27 12.06
C GLU A 61 -1.24 -29.46 11.16
N ALA A 62 -0.92 -30.69 11.58
CA ALA A 62 -1.21 -31.90 10.82
C ALA A 62 -2.71 -32.03 10.52
N ALA A 63 -3.58 -31.81 11.50
CA ALA A 63 -5.03 -31.86 11.28
C ALA A 63 -5.53 -30.79 10.30
N LEU A 64 -4.94 -29.59 10.30
CA LEU A 64 -5.28 -28.56 9.33
C LEU A 64 -4.81 -28.94 7.92
N VAL A 65 -3.60 -29.51 7.78
CA VAL A 65 -3.09 -29.99 6.49
C VAL A 65 -3.97 -31.10 5.93
N ASP A 66 -4.34 -32.08 6.74
CA ASP A 66 -5.24 -33.18 6.33
C ASP A 66 -6.60 -32.66 5.85
N GLU A 67 -7.14 -31.63 6.51
CA GLU A 67 -8.40 -30.99 6.06
C GLU A 67 -8.22 -30.28 4.72
N LEU A 68 -7.12 -29.53 4.54
CA LEU A 68 -6.82 -28.82 3.30
C LEU A 68 -6.68 -29.79 2.11
N ASP A 69 -6.10 -30.96 2.32
CA ASP A 69 -5.97 -32.03 1.32
C ASP A 69 -7.33 -32.60 0.86
N GLY A 70 -8.35 -32.51 1.72
CA GLY A 70 -9.71 -32.94 1.42
C GLY A 70 -10.57 -31.91 0.67
N ILE A 71 -10.10 -30.67 0.50
CA ILE A 71 -10.90 -29.60 -0.12
C ILE A 71 -11.00 -29.83 -1.64
N PRO A 72 -12.22 -29.80 -2.22
CA PRO A 72 -12.38 -29.87 -3.66
C PRO A 72 -11.58 -28.78 -4.38
N LEU A 73 -10.92 -29.12 -5.49
CA LEU A 73 -10.06 -28.18 -6.23
C LEU A 73 -10.72 -26.83 -6.54
N ARG A 74 -12.03 -26.83 -6.83
CA ARG A 74 -12.82 -25.62 -7.06
C ARG A 74 -12.84 -24.69 -5.85
N ASP A 75 -13.06 -25.25 -4.66
CA ASP A 75 -13.13 -24.48 -3.41
C ASP A 75 -11.73 -24.10 -2.95
N ALA A 76 -10.73 -24.95 -3.17
CA ALA A 76 -9.33 -24.63 -2.92
C ALA A 76 -8.88 -23.40 -3.75
N ALA A 77 -9.23 -23.34 -5.04
CA ALA A 77 -8.92 -22.18 -5.89
C ALA A 77 -9.57 -20.89 -5.37
N ARG A 78 -10.83 -20.96 -4.92
CA ARG A 78 -11.56 -19.82 -4.35
C ARG A 78 -10.97 -19.38 -3.01
N LEU A 79 -10.57 -20.35 -2.19
CA LEU A 79 -9.92 -20.10 -0.91
C LEU A 79 -8.56 -19.42 -1.07
N VAL A 80 -7.72 -19.91 -1.98
CA VAL A 80 -6.44 -19.28 -2.33
C VAL A 80 -6.67 -17.84 -2.79
N ARG A 81 -7.68 -17.61 -3.62
CA ARG A 81 -8.06 -16.26 -4.08
C ARG A 81 -8.53 -15.36 -2.94
N ALA A 82 -9.29 -15.89 -1.98
CA ALA A 82 -9.75 -15.13 -0.83
C ALA A 82 -8.57 -14.66 0.02
N PHE A 83 -7.62 -15.54 0.31
CA PHE A 83 -6.40 -15.17 1.02
C PHE A 83 -5.52 -14.20 0.21
N ALA A 84 -5.34 -14.40 -1.09
CA ALA A 84 -4.60 -13.48 -1.95
C ALA A 84 -5.21 -12.07 -1.92
N THR A 85 -6.54 -11.97 -2.09
CA THR A 85 -7.27 -10.70 -2.03
C THR A 85 -7.13 -10.06 -0.65
N TYR A 86 -7.25 -10.84 0.43
CA TYR A 86 -7.03 -10.35 1.79
C TYR A 86 -5.62 -9.76 1.97
N PHE A 87 -4.57 -10.46 1.54
CA PHE A 87 -3.20 -9.98 1.67
C PHE A 87 -2.92 -8.75 0.81
N GLN A 88 -3.51 -8.64 -0.38
CA GLN A 88 -3.46 -7.40 -1.16
C GLN A 88 -4.06 -6.21 -0.40
N LEU A 89 -5.22 -6.40 0.23
CA LEU A 89 -5.89 -5.35 1.01
C LEU A 89 -5.08 -4.97 2.25
N VAL A 90 -4.44 -5.94 2.92
CA VAL A 90 -3.53 -5.69 4.04
C VAL A 90 -2.32 -4.88 3.58
N ASN A 91 -1.66 -5.31 2.50
CA ASN A 91 -0.50 -4.61 1.94
C ASN A 91 -0.85 -3.17 1.55
N LEU A 92 -2.01 -2.96 0.93
CA LEU A 92 -2.50 -1.62 0.61
C LEU A 92 -2.65 -0.75 1.88
N ALA A 93 -3.29 -1.26 2.93
CA ALA A 93 -3.46 -0.51 4.17
C ALA A 93 -2.11 -0.17 4.83
N GLU A 94 -1.14 -1.08 4.78
CA GLU A 94 0.22 -0.87 5.28
C GLU A 94 0.97 0.20 4.49
N LEU A 95 0.91 0.13 3.14
CA LEU A 95 1.50 1.12 2.24
C LEU A 95 0.90 2.52 2.48
N GLU A 96 -0.42 2.62 2.60
CA GLU A 96 -1.12 3.87 2.94
C GLU A 96 -0.66 4.45 4.29
N ARG A 97 -0.50 3.59 5.30
CA ARG A 97 0.04 4.00 6.61
C ARG A 97 1.49 4.47 6.51
N GLN A 98 2.30 3.81 5.69
CA GLN A 98 3.69 4.21 5.47
C GLN A 98 3.79 5.54 4.74
N ALA A 99 3.04 5.73 3.66
CA ALA A 99 2.96 7.00 2.93
C ALA A 99 2.54 8.14 3.86
N ARG A 100 1.52 7.92 4.69
CA ARG A 100 1.08 8.90 5.69
C ARG A 100 2.18 9.24 6.70
N ALA A 101 2.88 8.23 7.23
CA ALA A 101 3.94 8.49 8.20
C ALA A 101 5.09 9.33 7.63
N VAL A 102 5.35 9.23 6.32
CA VAL A 102 6.31 10.11 5.63
C VAL A 102 5.78 11.54 5.56
N LEU A 103 4.49 11.74 5.25
CA LEU A 103 3.87 13.07 5.22
C LEU A 103 3.79 13.72 6.61
N GLU A 104 3.43 12.96 7.64
CA GLU A 104 3.40 13.42 9.04
C GLU A 104 4.79 13.82 9.54
N ALA A 105 5.84 13.14 9.06
CA ALA A 105 7.23 13.48 9.34
C ALA A 105 7.77 14.65 8.48
N ALA A 106 7.04 15.07 7.44
CA ALA A 106 7.48 16.15 6.55
C ALA A 106 7.40 17.55 7.21
N ASP A 107 6.62 17.69 8.30
CA ASP A 107 6.65 18.89 9.15
C ASP A 107 7.95 18.97 9.98
N GLU A 108 8.72 17.88 10.09
CA GLU A 108 10.09 17.90 10.59
C GLU A 108 11.08 18.14 9.44
N ALA A 109 12.27 18.68 9.75
CA ALA A 109 13.32 18.86 8.75
C ALA A 109 13.56 17.55 7.98
N GLY A 110 13.30 17.54 6.67
CA GLY A 110 13.34 16.36 5.82
C GLY A 110 14.73 15.71 5.74
N ASP A 111 14.83 14.53 5.12
CA ASP A 111 16.12 13.82 5.02
C ASP A 111 17.21 14.63 4.28
N LEU A 112 16.81 15.45 3.31
CA LEU A 112 17.71 16.35 2.60
C LEU A 112 18.21 17.48 3.50
N ASP A 113 17.32 18.10 4.27
CA ASP A 113 17.66 19.10 5.29
C ASP A 113 18.64 18.54 6.31
N ARG A 114 18.34 17.37 6.88
CA ARG A 114 19.22 16.71 7.86
C ARG A 114 20.59 16.40 7.25
N SER A 115 20.62 15.95 6.01
CA SER A 115 21.87 15.61 5.32
C SER A 115 22.74 16.83 5.06
N LEU A 116 22.15 17.94 4.60
CA LEU A 116 22.88 19.19 4.35
C LEU A 116 23.27 19.89 5.66
N ALA A 117 22.40 19.92 6.65
CA ALA A 117 22.71 20.44 7.98
C ALA A 117 23.89 19.69 8.60
N ARG A 118 23.91 18.35 8.53
CA ARG A 118 25.03 17.54 8.99
C ARG A 118 26.32 17.86 8.24
N CYS A 119 26.27 18.11 6.93
CA CYS A 119 27.45 18.54 6.17
C CYS A 119 27.96 19.91 6.67
N ALA A 120 27.05 20.85 6.96
CA ALA A 120 27.40 22.17 7.46
C ALA A 120 28.02 22.10 8.86
N GLU A 121 27.45 21.28 9.75
CA GLU A 121 27.97 21.00 11.10
C GLU A 121 29.39 20.43 11.08
N HIS A 122 29.71 19.60 10.08
CA HIS A 122 31.05 19.03 9.88
C HIS A 122 32.00 19.97 9.11
N GLY A 123 31.58 21.20 8.82
CA GLY A 123 32.41 22.21 8.16
C GLY A 123 32.72 21.91 6.69
N VAL A 124 31.86 21.14 5.99
CA VAL A 124 32.04 20.87 4.56
C VAL A 124 31.86 22.19 3.79
N PRO A 125 32.85 22.63 2.98
CA PRO A 125 32.76 23.90 2.27
C PRO A 125 31.65 23.94 1.21
N ALA A 126 30.97 25.08 1.08
CA ALA A 126 29.90 25.31 0.08
C ALA A 126 30.31 24.96 -1.35
N ALA A 127 31.54 25.31 -1.76
CA ALA A 127 32.07 24.98 -3.09
C ALA A 127 32.13 23.46 -3.35
N ARG A 128 32.41 22.66 -2.32
CA ARG A 128 32.45 21.19 -2.42
C ARG A 128 31.05 20.60 -2.55
N VAL A 129 30.08 21.17 -1.82
CA VAL A 129 28.66 20.77 -1.95
C VAL A 129 28.15 21.11 -3.35
N GLY A 130 28.40 22.32 -3.84
CA GLY A 130 28.02 22.72 -5.20
C GLY A 130 28.61 21.80 -6.27
N ALA A 131 29.91 21.53 -6.22
CA ALA A 131 30.57 20.62 -7.17
C ALA A 131 30.02 19.18 -7.11
N ALA A 132 29.64 18.70 -5.92
CA ALA A 132 29.02 17.38 -5.77
C ALA A 132 27.61 17.35 -6.39
N LEU A 133 26.81 18.40 -6.19
CA LEU A 133 25.46 18.50 -6.75
C LEU A 133 25.46 18.61 -8.28
N GLU A 134 26.46 19.25 -8.88
CA GLU A 134 26.61 19.31 -10.34
C GLU A 134 26.89 17.93 -10.97
N GLN A 135 27.48 17.01 -10.21
CA GLN A 135 27.78 15.65 -10.63
C GLN A 135 26.75 14.63 -10.16
N LEU A 136 25.83 15.03 -9.30
CA LEU A 136 24.83 14.13 -8.73
C LEU A 136 23.82 13.76 -9.80
N GLU A 137 23.71 12.47 -10.06
CA GLU A 137 22.72 11.91 -10.96
C GLU A 137 22.18 10.62 -10.36
N VAL A 138 20.85 10.52 -10.28
CA VAL A 138 20.14 9.34 -9.81
C VAL A 138 19.31 8.81 -10.98
N ARG A 139 19.54 7.54 -11.36
CA ARG A 139 18.80 6.88 -12.44
C ARG A 139 18.09 5.62 -11.94
N PRO A 140 16.84 5.74 -11.46
CA PRO A 140 16.03 4.58 -11.15
C PRO A 140 15.74 3.80 -12.44
N VAL A 141 16.12 2.53 -12.49
CA VAL A 141 15.81 1.65 -13.64
C VAL A 141 14.59 0.82 -13.29
N LEU A 142 13.47 1.08 -13.97
CA LEU A 142 12.27 0.27 -13.81
C LEU A 142 12.49 -1.08 -14.50
N THR A 143 12.52 -2.14 -13.71
CA THR A 143 12.61 -3.51 -14.21
C THR A 143 11.25 -4.19 -14.13
N ALA A 144 10.90 -4.97 -15.14
CA ALA A 144 9.74 -5.86 -15.04
C ALA A 144 9.95 -6.85 -13.89
N HIS A 145 8.96 -6.99 -13.00
CA HIS A 145 8.99 -8.04 -12.00
C HIS A 145 8.48 -9.35 -12.63
N PRO A 146 9.32 -10.38 -12.79
CA PRO A 146 9.04 -11.54 -13.64
C PRO A 146 7.85 -12.40 -13.17
N THR A 147 7.40 -12.23 -11.91
CA THR A 147 6.29 -12.98 -11.32
C THR A 147 5.11 -12.12 -10.86
N GLU A 148 5.22 -10.78 -10.88
CA GLU A 148 4.23 -9.88 -10.26
C GLU A 148 3.84 -8.72 -11.19
N ALA A 149 3.58 -9.01 -12.45
CA ALA A 149 2.92 -8.03 -13.32
C ALA A 149 1.43 -7.90 -12.93
N VAL A 150 1.18 -7.32 -11.75
CA VAL A 150 -0.14 -6.91 -11.27
C VAL A 150 -0.79 -6.09 -12.39
N ARG A 151 -2.03 -6.42 -12.77
CA ARG A 151 -2.71 -5.71 -13.86
C ARG A 151 -2.94 -4.25 -13.46
N ARG A 152 -2.80 -3.30 -14.38
CA ARG A 152 -3.14 -1.87 -14.17
C ARG A 152 -4.51 -1.69 -13.52
N SER A 153 -5.51 -2.48 -13.92
CA SER A 153 -6.85 -2.44 -13.33
C SER A 153 -6.85 -2.73 -11.82
N ILE A 154 -6.03 -3.69 -11.36
CA ILE A 154 -5.90 -4.00 -9.93
C ILE A 154 -5.26 -2.82 -9.20
N LEU A 155 -4.20 -2.24 -9.77
CA LEU A 155 -3.54 -1.06 -9.20
C LEU A 155 -4.51 0.13 -9.10
N ASP A 156 -5.33 0.37 -10.14
CA ASP A 156 -6.35 1.43 -10.15
C ASP A 156 -7.40 1.22 -9.05
N HIS A 157 -7.86 -0.02 -8.83
CA HIS A 157 -8.83 -0.34 -7.78
C HIS A 157 -8.22 -0.24 -6.38
N GLN A 158 -6.98 -0.69 -6.20
CA GLN A 158 -6.24 -0.55 -4.94
C GLN A 158 -6.04 0.92 -4.59
N ASP A 159 -5.64 1.75 -5.56
CA ASP A 159 -5.49 3.17 -5.35
C ASP A 159 -6.81 3.84 -4.92
N ARG A 160 -7.93 3.52 -5.58
CA ARG A 160 -9.25 4.02 -5.18
C ARG A 160 -9.62 3.63 -3.75
N ILE A 161 -9.30 2.39 -3.34
CA ILE A 161 -9.50 1.98 -1.95
C ILE A 161 -8.63 2.82 -1.02
N GLY A 162 -7.35 3.05 -1.35
CA GLY A 162 -6.45 3.91 -0.59
C GLY A 162 -7.01 5.33 -0.39
N GLN A 163 -7.50 5.95 -1.46
CA GLN A 163 -8.14 7.27 -1.40
C GLN A 163 -9.37 7.30 -0.49
N GLU A 164 -10.23 6.27 -0.56
CA GLU A 164 -11.41 6.20 0.31
C GLU A 164 -11.04 5.93 1.77
N LEU A 165 -10.00 5.11 2.03
CA LEU A 165 -9.44 4.95 3.38
C LEU A 165 -8.92 6.28 3.91
N ALA A 166 -8.22 7.07 3.09
CA ALA A 166 -7.77 8.40 3.46
C ALA A 166 -8.95 9.32 3.82
N ARG A 167 -10.07 9.26 3.09
CA ARG A 167 -11.29 10.02 3.41
C ARG A 167 -11.92 9.61 4.74
N LEU A 168 -11.89 8.31 5.09
CA LEU A 168 -12.42 7.83 6.38
C LEU A 168 -11.65 8.36 7.60
N ARG A 169 -10.44 8.88 7.39
CA ARG A 169 -9.63 9.54 8.42
C ARG A 169 -10.10 10.98 8.70
N ALA A 170 -10.89 11.59 7.82
CA ALA A 170 -11.45 12.91 8.07
C ALA A 170 -12.68 12.85 9.01
N PRO A 171 -13.01 13.93 9.75
CA PRO A 171 -14.27 14.04 10.45
C PRO A 171 -15.43 14.11 9.45
N LEU A 172 -16.10 12.97 9.24
CA LEU A 172 -17.25 12.84 8.36
C LEU A 172 -18.58 12.81 9.14
N SER A 173 -19.70 13.08 8.48
CA SER A 173 -21.02 12.70 9.02
C SER A 173 -21.23 11.18 8.95
N ALA A 174 -22.16 10.63 9.73
CA ALA A 174 -22.48 9.20 9.67
C ALA A 174 -22.87 8.76 8.25
N ARG A 175 -23.70 9.55 7.57
CA ARG A 175 -24.13 9.28 6.20
C ARG A 175 -22.98 9.29 5.19
N GLU A 176 -22.00 10.16 5.38
CA GLU A 176 -20.80 10.20 4.52
C GLU A 176 -19.88 9.02 4.80
N ARG A 177 -19.67 8.64 6.05
CA ARG A 177 -18.93 7.42 6.42
C ARG A 177 -19.53 6.19 5.75
N ASP A 178 -20.85 6.03 5.81
CA ASP A 178 -21.54 4.91 5.16
C ASP A 178 -21.31 4.90 3.65
N ARG A 179 -21.41 6.07 3.00
CA ARG A 179 -21.12 6.20 1.56
C ARG A 179 -19.68 5.85 1.21
N VAL A 180 -18.71 6.27 2.02
CA VAL A 180 -17.30 5.91 1.81
C VAL A 180 -17.12 4.40 1.97
N ARG A 181 -17.67 3.81 3.03
CA ARG A 181 -17.65 2.36 3.25
C ARG A 181 -18.25 1.59 2.07
N GLN A 182 -19.39 2.04 1.53
CA GLN A 182 -20.01 1.44 0.35
C GLN A 182 -19.12 1.51 -0.90
N ARG A 183 -18.41 2.64 -1.10
CA ARG A 183 -17.46 2.76 -2.22
C ARG A 183 -16.28 1.79 -2.07
N ILE A 184 -15.75 1.64 -0.85
CA ILE A 184 -14.71 0.63 -0.57
C ILE A 184 -15.25 -0.78 -0.83
N ALA A 185 -16.45 -1.10 -0.31
CA ALA A 185 -17.09 -2.40 -0.53
C ALA A 185 -17.22 -2.72 -2.03
N THR A 186 -17.65 -1.74 -2.83
CA THR A 186 -17.74 -1.87 -4.29
C THR A 186 -16.37 -2.16 -4.91
N GLN A 187 -15.30 -1.48 -4.48
CA GLN A 187 -13.96 -1.76 -5.01
C GLN A 187 -13.45 -3.15 -4.60
N VAL A 188 -13.72 -3.58 -3.36
CA VAL A 188 -13.37 -4.93 -2.87
C VAL A 188 -14.10 -6.00 -3.67
N GLU A 189 -15.39 -5.81 -3.96
CA GLU A 189 -16.17 -6.69 -4.82
C GLU A 189 -15.60 -6.75 -6.24
N VAL A 190 -15.23 -5.60 -6.82
CA VAL A 190 -14.61 -5.57 -8.15
C VAL A 190 -13.25 -6.28 -8.15
N LEU A 191 -12.42 -6.10 -7.12
CA LEU A 191 -11.18 -6.87 -6.96
C LEU A 191 -11.48 -8.37 -6.86
N TRP A 192 -12.49 -8.76 -6.07
CA TRP A 192 -12.96 -10.14 -5.98
C TRP A 192 -13.50 -10.70 -7.30
N HIS A 193 -13.93 -9.89 -8.27
CA HIS A 193 -14.32 -10.40 -9.60
C HIS A 193 -13.25 -10.20 -10.66
N THR A 194 -12.18 -9.48 -10.34
CA THR A 194 -11.03 -9.29 -11.22
C THR A 194 -10.09 -10.48 -11.05
N ASP A 195 -9.83 -11.19 -12.14
CA ASP A 195 -8.89 -12.31 -12.13
C ASP A 195 -7.45 -11.79 -12.06
N GLU A 196 -6.75 -12.13 -10.99
CA GLU A 196 -5.34 -11.78 -10.78
C GLU A 196 -4.41 -12.77 -11.48
N VAL A 197 -4.80 -14.05 -11.49
CA VAL A 197 -3.97 -15.12 -12.05
C VAL A 197 -4.06 -15.03 -13.57
N ARG A 198 -2.99 -14.50 -14.17
CA ARG A 198 -2.88 -14.54 -15.62
C ARG A 198 -2.69 -15.99 -16.06
N SER A 199 -3.69 -16.55 -16.75
CA SER A 199 -3.57 -17.83 -17.45
C SER A 199 -2.55 -17.78 -18.60
N VAL A 200 -2.09 -16.59 -18.99
CA VAL A 200 -1.15 -16.35 -20.09
C VAL A 200 -0.01 -15.46 -19.59
N ARG A 201 1.23 -15.79 -19.99
CA ARG A 201 2.43 -14.99 -19.69
C ARG A 201 2.20 -13.50 -20.06
N PRO A 202 2.55 -12.55 -19.18
CA PRO A 202 2.43 -11.12 -19.47
C PRO A 202 3.06 -10.76 -20.81
N ARG A 203 2.39 -9.92 -21.60
CA ARG A 203 2.99 -9.35 -22.80
C ARG A 203 3.86 -8.16 -22.41
N VAL A 204 4.89 -7.87 -23.20
CA VAL A 204 5.76 -6.68 -23.04
C VAL A 204 4.93 -5.39 -22.91
N LEU A 205 3.81 -5.28 -23.64
CA LEU A 205 2.91 -4.12 -23.57
C LEU A 205 2.23 -3.96 -22.20
N ASP A 206 2.00 -5.07 -21.48
CA ASP A 206 1.41 -5.01 -20.14
C ASP A 206 2.45 -4.50 -19.13
N GLU A 207 3.73 -4.83 -19.32
CA GLU A 207 4.85 -4.33 -18.52
C GLU A 207 5.06 -2.82 -18.74
N VAL A 208 4.98 -2.37 -20.00
CA VAL A 208 5.00 -0.94 -20.35
C VAL A 208 3.83 -0.21 -19.70
N GLY A 209 2.63 -0.80 -19.70
CA GLY A 209 1.46 -0.24 -19.03
C GLY A 209 1.66 -0.02 -17.53
N ASN A 210 2.34 -0.94 -16.85
CA ASN A 210 2.68 -0.81 -15.44
C ASN A 210 3.76 0.26 -15.20
N ALA A 211 4.79 0.31 -16.02
CA ALA A 211 5.81 1.37 -15.94
C ALA A 211 5.18 2.75 -16.13
N LEU A 212 4.28 2.89 -17.12
CA LEU A 212 3.53 4.12 -17.36
C LEU A 212 2.63 4.50 -16.18
N PHE A 213 1.99 3.53 -15.51
CA PHE A 213 1.19 3.80 -14.32
C PHE A 213 2.01 4.50 -13.22
N TYR A 214 3.21 3.98 -12.90
CA TYR A 214 4.07 4.60 -11.88
C TYR A 214 4.67 5.93 -12.35
N LEU A 215 5.01 6.05 -13.64
CA LEU A 215 5.47 7.31 -14.24
C LEU A 215 4.42 8.42 -14.11
N GLU A 216 3.19 8.16 -14.56
CA GLU A 216 2.08 9.12 -14.56
C GLU A 216 1.61 9.49 -13.15
N ARG A 217 1.63 8.52 -12.23
CA ARG A 217 0.94 8.65 -10.94
C ARG A 217 1.85 8.94 -9.75
N THR A 218 3.16 8.72 -9.90
CA THR A 218 4.12 8.94 -8.82
C THR A 218 5.26 9.83 -9.28
N PHE A 219 6.01 9.41 -10.28
CA PHE A 219 7.26 10.09 -10.63
C PHE A 219 7.06 11.50 -11.20
N PHE A 220 5.96 11.72 -11.94
CA PHE A 220 5.71 13.02 -12.56
C PHE A 220 5.62 14.16 -11.54
N ASP A 221 4.94 13.95 -10.42
CA ASP A 221 4.79 14.94 -9.35
C ASP A 221 5.95 14.90 -8.35
N THR A 222 6.47 13.69 -8.04
CA THR A 222 7.50 13.52 -7.00
C THR A 222 8.87 14.09 -7.40
N ILE A 223 9.25 14.03 -8.68
CA ILE A 223 10.57 14.52 -9.12
C ILE A 223 10.69 16.06 -8.92
N PRO A 224 9.71 16.88 -9.36
CA PRO A 224 9.66 18.30 -9.01
C PRO A 224 9.73 18.57 -7.50
N ASP A 225 8.93 17.86 -6.70
CA ASP A 225 8.88 18.04 -5.25
C ASP A 225 10.25 17.81 -4.59
N ILE A 226 10.98 16.77 -5.00
CA ILE A 226 12.34 16.49 -4.50
C ILE A 226 13.31 17.63 -4.87
N HIS A 227 13.17 18.21 -6.07
CA HIS A 227 14.03 19.32 -6.50
C HIS A 227 13.75 20.58 -5.68
N GLU A 228 12.48 20.87 -5.41
CA GLU A 228 12.07 21.99 -4.54
C GLU A 228 12.57 21.79 -3.11
N GLN A 229 12.35 20.61 -2.52
CA GLN A 229 12.85 20.26 -1.18
C GLN A 229 14.38 20.44 -1.07
N LEU A 230 15.13 20.03 -2.10
CA LEU A 230 16.58 20.23 -2.14
C LEU A 230 16.93 21.73 -2.19
N ALA A 231 16.24 22.50 -3.03
CA ALA A 231 16.49 23.93 -3.17
C ALA A 231 16.26 24.67 -1.85
N GLU A 232 15.17 24.35 -1.15
CA GLU A 232 14.89 24.88 0.18
C GLU A 232 15.94 24.48 1.22
N ALA A 233 16.32 23.21 1.25
CA ALA A 233 17.32 22.70 2.19
C ALA A 233 18.70 23.36 1.96
N LEU A 234 19.08 23.61 0.71
CA LEU A 234 20.28 24.37 0.36
C LEU A 234 20.20 25.82 0.82
N ALA A 235 19.04 26.47 0.65
CA ALA A 235 18.84 27.84 1.11
C ALA A 235 19.02 27.97 2.63
N ARG A 236 18.63 26.94 3.40
CA ARG A 236 18.78 26.88 4.86
C ARG A 236 20.21 26.59 5.32
N SER A 237 20.87 25.57 4.79
CA SER A 237 22.18 25.10 5.29
C SER A 237 23.39 25.67 4.54
N TYR A 238 23.23 26.06 3.27
CA TYR A 238 24.31 26.53 2.38
C TYR A 238 23.89 27.77 1.58
N PRO A 239 23.62 28.91 2.24
CA PRO A 239 23.19 30.12 1.56
C PRO A 239 24.23 30.55 0.50
N GLY A 240 23.81 30.59 -0.77
CA GLY A 240 24.66 30.92 -1.91
C GLY A 240 25.01 29.74 -2.83
N VAL A 241 24.78 28.49 -2.39
CA VAL A 241 24.81 27.33 -3.30
C VAL A 241 23.48 27.28 -4.04
N ARG A 242 23.53 27.22 -5.37
CA ARG A 242 22.32 27.08 -6.19
C ARG A 242 22.00 25.60 -6.40
N PRO A 243 20.72 25.22 -6.42
CA PRO A 243 20.34 23.89 -6.87
C PRO A 243 20.75 23.68 -8.33
N PRO A 244 21.02 22.45 -8.75
CA PRO A 244 21.40 22.14 -10.13
C PRO A 244 20.27 22.51 -11.10
N ALA A 245 20.64 23.04 -12.27
CA ALA A 245 19.70 23.54 -13.27
C ALA A 245 18.92 22.43 -14.01
N GLY A 246 19.46 21.22 -14.02
CA GLY A 246 18.80 20.04 -14.60
C GLY A 246 18.20 19.13 -13.53
N PRO A 247 17.30 18.22 -13.92
CA PRO A 247 16.75 17.24 -13.00
C PRO A 247 17.85 16.28 -12.53
N LEU A 248 17.95 16.12 -11.21
CA LEU A 248 18.85 15.17 -10.54
C LEU A 248 18.45 13.72 -10.78
N ILE A 249 17.14 13.49 -10.95
CA ILE A 249 16.55 12.18 -11.16
C ILE A 249 16.18 12.04 -12.62
N ARG A 250 16.63 10.97 -13.29
CA ARG A 250 16.27 10.63 -14.67
C ARG A 250 15.76 9.20 -14.75
N LEU A 251 14.64 8.99 -15.43
CA LEU A 251 13.98 7.70 -15.63
C LEU A 251 14.22 7.17 -17.05
#